data_AF-A0AAN6RC54-F1
#
_entry.id   AF-A0AAN6RC54-F1
#
_cell.length_a   1.000
_cell.length_b   1.000
_cell.length_c   1.000
_cell.angle_alpha   90.00
_cell.angle_beta   90.00
_cell.angle_gamma   90.00
#
_symmetry.space_group_name_H-M   'P 1'
#
loop_
_entity.id
_entity.type
_entity.pdbx_description
1 polymer ?
#
loop_
_entity_poly.entity_id
_entity_poly.type
_entity_poly.pdbx_seq_one_letter_code
_entity_poly.pdbx_strand_id
1 'polypeptide(L)'
;MKTFSDEELPDIYRQLVFVPNLDRDFILALASSTLHHQRSALRDALFKHIACEASLRVVLPVAVFATFRLEFSLPHLVLEKIPIPPPRARCQNRKDNLQGDSPDIAFLKLKCRSPGNQYILTGSQFTLVIICWDGTKWAAYAFANNAEEAEELDPNDTNDDKPEEDRIAAQTGNCLNTEEDPILDPRLYGIIHIEKDIGKYTEEWDEILWRLKKSFKRNRRPVAKAIELYTGCENSRISLDSSRLAHEANKTSLKTFEIAMHQIRMSFSNILHTDQMLSTNQFITPVLVVTAYYSTQEPVFGFERNAKVFIFAVIL
;
A
#
# COMPACT_ATOMS: atom_id res chain seq x y z
N MET A 1 26.08 -46.97 8.91
CA MET A 1 26.20 -47.69 10.20
C MET A 1 24.79 -48.11 10.56
N LYS A 2 24.39 -49.34 10.19
CA LYS A 2 23.11 -49.95 10.60
C LYS A 2 23.32 -50.51 12.01
N THR A 3 22.61 -49.97 12.99
CA THR A 3 22.28 -50.69 14.22
C THR A 3 20.78 -50.95 14.19
N PHE A 4 20.39 -51.86 13.30
CA PHE A 4 19.12 -52.59 13.38
C PHE A 4 19.41 -53.85 14.20
N SER A 5 19.07 -53.83 15.50
CA SER A 5 18.81 -55.05 16.26
C SER A 5 18.06 -54.80 17.57
N ASP A 6 17.16 -53.81 17.61
CA ASP A 6 16.08 -53.71 18.61
C ASP A 6 14.87 -53.17 17.83
N GLU A 7 13.98 -54.08 17.41
CA GLU A 7 13.08 -53.95 16.25
C GLU A 7 11.86 -53.03 16.40
N GLU A 8 11.66 -52.27 17.48
CA GLU A 8 10.39 -51.53 17.66
C GLU A 8 10.50 -50.15 18.33
N LEU A 9 11.71 -49.60 18.51
CA LEU A 9 11.80 -48.24 19.03
C LEU A 9 11.48 -47.26 17.90
N PRO A 10 10.45 -46.39 18.04
CA PRO A 10 10.15 -45.37 17.03
C PRO A 10 11.39 -44.52 16.77
N ASP A 11 11.46 -43.88 15.60
CA ASP A 11 12.52 -42.96 15.18
C ASP A 11 12.51 -41.69 16.07
N ILE A 12 12.81 -41.85 17.36
CA ILE A 12 12.81 -40.81 18.42
C ILE A 12 13.83 -39.71 18.08
N TYR A 13 14.69 -39.95 17.09
CA TYR A 13 15.73 -39.05 16.62
C TYR A 13 15.21 -38.03 15.62
N ARG A 14 14.06 -38.26 14.97
CA ARG A 14 13.52 -37.39 13.93
C ARG A 14 12.02 -37.17 14.11
N GLN A 15 11.64 -35.92 14.34
CA GLN A 15 10.23 -35.51 14.43
C GLN A 15 9.88 -34.61 13.24
N LEU A 16 8.96 -35.04 12.39
CA LEU A 16 8.48 -34.25 11.25
C LEU A 16 7.03 -33.84 11.49
N VAL A 17 6.76 -32.54 11.45
CA VAL A 17 5.43 -32.00 11.66
C VAL A 17 5.09 -31.08 10.49
N PHE A 18 4.14 -31.50 9.67
CA PHE A 18 3.58 -30.68 8.60
C PHE A 18 2.16 -30.25 8.98
N VAL A 19 1.90 -28.95 8.98
CA VAL A 19 0.56 -28.39 9.21
C VAL A 19 0.11 -27.62 7.97
N PRO A 20 -0.80 -28.19 7.17
CA PRO A 20 -1.46 -27.45 6.11
C PRO A 20 -2.45 -26.44 6.72
N ASN A 21 -2.57 -25.28 6.10
CA ASN A 21 -3.57 -24.26 6.44
C ASN A 21 -3.60 -23.94 7.94
N LEU A 22 -2.49 -23.42 8.46
CA LEU A 22 -2.29 -23.16 9.88
C LEU A 22 -3.45 -22.36 10.48
N ASP A 23 -4.20 -22.99 11.39
CA ASP A 23 -5.32 -22.38 12.08
C ASP A 23 -5.03 -22.12 13.57
N ARG A 24 -6.01 -21.52 14.25
CA ARG A 24 -5.91 -21.21 15.68
C ARG A 24 -5.75 -22.46 16.55
N ASP A 25 -6.43 -23.55 16.20
CA ASP A 25 -6.49 -24.75 17.03
C ASP A 25 -5.18 -25.53 16.92
N PHE A 26 -4.59 -25.62 15.73
CA PHE A 26 -3.24 -26.13 15.51
C PHE A 26 -2.18 -25.31 16.25
N ILE A 27 -2.27 -23.97 16.23
CA ILE A 27 -1.36 -23.12 16.99
C ILE A 27 -1.42 -23.44 18.49
N LEU A 28 -2.63 -23.59 19.04
CA LEU A 28 -2.82 -23.93 20.46
C LEU A 28 -2.30 -25.34 20.78
N ALA A 29 -2.58 -26.32 19.92
CA ALA A 29 -2.09 -27.68 20.06
C ALA A 29 -0.56 -27.71 20.09
N LEU A 30 0.09 -27.09 19.11
CA LEU A 30 1.55 -26.95 19.04
C LEU A 30 2.10 -26.25 20.29
N ALA A 31 1.51 -25.13 20.71
CA ALA A 31 1.97 -24.40 21.89
C ALA A 31 1.93 -25.26 23.17
N SER A 32 0.95 -26.16 23.28
CA SER A 32 0.78 -27.05 24.43
C SER A 32 1.69 -28.28 24.39
N SER A 33 1.94 -28.85 23.21
CA SER A 33 2.69 -30.10 23.03
C SER A 33 4.20 -29.89 22.85
N THR A 34 4.64 -28.69 22.48
CA THR A 34 6.04 -28.42 22.14
C THR A 34 6.97 -28.45 23.36
N LEU A 35 8.10 -29.17 23.21
CA LEU A 35 9.16 -29.26 24.20
C LEU A 35 9.77 -27.89 24.52
N HIS A 36 10.17 -27.67 25.77
CA HIS A 36 10.62 -26.35 26.26
C HIS A 36 11.70 -25.70 25.38
N HIS A 37 12.68 -26.48 24.91
CA HIS A 37 13.78 -25.98 24.09
C HIS A 37 13.36 -25.61 22.64
N GLN A 38 12.24 -26.13 22.15
CA GLN A 38 11.72 -25.84 20.81
C GLN A 38 10.79 -24.62 20.80
N ARG A 39 10.18 -24.28 21.95
CA ARG A 39 9.14 -23.24 22.06
C ARG A 39 9.54 -21.89 21.48
N SER A 40 10.77 -21.43 21.75
CA SER A 40 11.22 -20.12 21.25
C SER A 40 11.32 -20.10 19.72
N ALA A 41 11.87 -21.17 19.14
CA ALA A 41 12.04 -21.30 17.70
C ALA A 41 10.70 -21.47 16.98
N LEU A 42 9.82 -22.31 17.53
CA LEU A 42 8.49 -22.52 16.97
C LEU A 42 7.63 -21.27 17.03
N ARG A 43 7.67 -20.54 18.15
CA ARG A 43 6.97 -19.26 18.30
C ARG A 43 7.43 -18.24 17.25
N ASP A 44 8.74 -18.10 17.05
CA ASP A 44 9.33 -17.23 16.03
C ASP A 44 8.87 -17.63 14.61
N ALA A 45 8.88 -18.93 14.29
CA ALA A 45 8.39 -19.44 13.01
C ALA A 45 6.89 -19.17 12.78
N LEU A 46 6.04 -19.40 13.80
CA LEU A 46 4.61 -19.13 13.73
C LEU A 46 4.33 -17.63 13.52
N PHE A 47 5.03 -16.76 14.25
CA PHE A 47 4.88 -15.31 14.08
C PHE A 47 5.22 -14.88 12.65
N LYS A 48 6.35 -15.34 12.11
CA LYS A 48 6.74 -15.02 10.73
C LYS A 48 5.76 -15.58 9.71
N HIS A 49 5.25 -16.78 9.93
CA HIS A 49 4.27 -17.40 9.04
C HIS A 49 2.99 -16.57 8.98
N ILE A 50 2.44 -16.20 10.14
CA ILE A 50 1.23 -15.36 10.25
C ILE A 50 1.48 -13.95 9.67
N ALA A 51 2.67 -13.39 9.89
CA ALA A 51 3.05 -12.09 9.38
C ALA A 51 3.46 -12.09 7.89
N CYS A 52 3.48 -13.26 7.24
CA CYS A 52 4.01 -13.45 5.89
C CYS A 52 5.44 -12.87 5.71
N GLU A 53 6.31 -13.04 6.72
CA GLU A 53 7.66 -12.50 6.73
C GLU A 53 8.63 -13.44 5.99
N ALA A 54 9.34 -12.88 5.00
CA ALA A 54 10.41 -13.58 4.30
C ALA A 54 11.66 -13.69 5.18
N SER A 55 12.20 -14.89 5.34
CA SER A 55 13.33 -15.15 6.22
C SER A 55 14.12 -16.38 5.78
N LEU A 56 15.44 -16.27 5.68
CA LEU A 56 16.36 -17.40 5.55
C LEU A 56 17.47 -17.20 6.58
N ARG A 57 17.49 -18.03 7.63
CA ARG A 57 18.42 -17.84 8.76
C ARG A 57 18.96 -19.17 9.25
N VAL A 58 20.24 -19.15 9.61
CA VAL A 58 20.87 -20.20 10.42
C VAL A 58 21.24 -19.56 11.74
N VAL A 59 20.71 -20.10 12.84
CA VAL A 59 21.01 -19.63 14.20
C VAL A 59 21.86 -20.67 14.89
N LEU A 60 23.09 -20.24 15.20
CA LEU A 60 24.07 -20.97 15.99
C LEU A 60 24.12 -20.31 17.38
N PRO A 61 23.87 -21.04 18.47
CA PRO A 61 24.00 -20.52 19.81
C PRO A 61 25.48 -20.26 20.12
N VAL A 62 25.73 -19.21 20.90
CA VAL A 62 27.07 -18.79 21.31
C VAL A 62 27.60 -19.63 22.49
N ALA A 63 26.78 -20.52 23.06
CA ALA A 63 27.05 -21.27 24.28
C ALA A 63 27.36 -22.77 24.03
N VAL A 64 27.83 -23.46 25.06
CA VAL A 64 28.34 -24.85 25.11
C VAL A 64 27.36 -25.92 24.56
N PHE A 65 26.11 -25.57 24.30
CA PHE A 65 25.13 -26.49 23.71
C PHE A 65 25.12 -26.37 22.18
N ALA A 66 25.38 -27.50 21.52
CA ALA A 66 25.44 -27.61 20.05
C ALA A 66 24.05 -27.65 19.39
N THR A 67 23.05 -26.96 19.95
CA THR A 67 21.76 -26.85 19.26
C THR A 67 21.93 -25.95 18.05
N PHE A 68 21.42 -26.29 16.87
CA PHE A 68 21.35 -25.30 15.78
C PHE A 68 19.94 -25.23 15.22
N ARG A 69 19.61 -24.07 14.67
CA ARG A 69 18.29 -23.81 14.10
C ARG A 69 18.44 -23.33 12.67
N LEU A 70 17.76 -23.98 11.74
CA LEU A 70 17.65 -23.55 10.35
C LEU A 70 16.21 -23.10 10.11
N GLU A 71 16.05 -21.91 9.54
CA GLU A 71 14.76 -21.29 9.29
C GLU A 71 14.68 -20.86 7.84
N PHE A 72 13.58 -21.23 7.21
CA PHE A 72 13.20 -20.78 5.89
C PHE A 72 11.73 -20.37 5.92
N SER A 73 11.43 -19.18 5.44
CA SER A 73 10.09 -18.60 5.43
C SER A 73 9.99 -17.78 4.15
N LEU A 74 9.08 -18.15 3.26
CA LEU A 74 8.95 -17.53 1.95
C LEU A 74 7.49 -17.22 1.62
N PRO A 75 7.08 -15.93 1.69
CA PRO A 75 5.85 -15.47 1.07
C PRO A 75 5.99 -15.58 -0.45
N HIS A 76 4.98 -16.15 -1.10
CA HIS A 76 4.92 -16.27 -2.54
C HIS A 76 3.49 -16.05 -3.05
N LEU A 77 3.34 -15.93 -4.36
CA LEU A 77 2.05 -15.73 -5.01
C LEU A 77 1.67 -16.99 -5.78
N VAL A 78 0.47 -17.49 -5.53
CA VAL A 78 -0.06 -18.68 -6.18
C VAL A 78 -1.22 -18.30 -7.10
N LEU A 79 -1.28 -18.93 -8.26
CA LEU A 79 -2.35 -18.71 -9.23
C LEU A 79 -3.43 -19.78 -9.10
N GLU A 80 -4.41 -19.52 -8.26
CA GLU A 80 -5.50 -20.45 -7.99
C GLU A 80 -6.60 -20.39 -9.05
N LYS A 81 -7.20 -21.56 -9.35
CA LYS A 81 -8.40 -21.67 -10.18
C LYS A 81 -9.60 -21.73 -9.27
N ILE A 82 -10.44 -20.70 -9.30
CA ILE A 82 -11.67 -20.67 -8.51
C ILE A 82 -12.88 -20.74 -9.44
N PRO A 83 -13.90 -21.56 -9.12
CA PRO A 83 -15.16 -21.55 -9.83
C PRO A 83 -15.84 -20.18 -9.73
N ILE A 84 -16.23 -19.63 -10.86
CA ILE A 84 -16.95 -18.36 -10.97
C ILE A 84 -18.35 -18.60 -10.40
N PRO A 85 -18.74 -17.90 -9.31
CA PRO A 85 -20.08 -18.04 -8.77
C PRO A 85 -21.11 -17.57 -9.81
N PRO A 86 -22.29 -18.24 -9.91
CA PRO A 86 -23.33 -17.90 -10.87
C PRO A 86 -23.77 -16.43 -10.69
N PRO A 87 -24.17 -15.72 -11.77
CA PRO A 87 -24.43 -14.28 -11.76
C PRO A 87 -25.40 -13.80 -10.68
N ARG A 88 -26.33 -14.65 -10.23
CA ARG A 88 -27.37 -14.32 -9.25
C ARG A 88 -26.88 -14.27 -7.80
N ALA A 89 -25.72 -14.86 -7.48
CA ALA A 89 -25.17 -14.88 -6.11
C ALA A 89 -24.32 -13.64 -5.79
N ARG A 90 -24.00 -12.80 -6.79
CA ARG A 90 -22.98 -11.74 -6.67
C ARG A 90 -23.46 -10.49 -5.91
N CYS A 91 -24.76 -10.39 -5.60
CA CYS A 91 -25.36 -9.16 -5.06
C CYS A 91 -25.60 -9.14 -3.55
N GLN A 92 -25.43 -10.25 -2.81
CA GLN A 92 -25.89 -10.29 -1.41
C GLN A 92 -24.80 -10.41 -0.34
N ASN A 93 -23.62 -10.98 -0.62
CA ASN A 93 -22.66 -11.31 0.43
C ASN A 93 -21.29 -10.65 0.23
N ARG A 94 -21.22 -9.30 0.26
CA ARG A 94 -19.94 -8.56 0.16
C ARG A 94 -19.37 -8.10 1.51
N LYS A 95 -19.80 -8.71 2.62
CA LYS A 95 -19.45 -8.23 3.98
C LYS A 95 -18.65 -9.18 4.87
N ASP A 96 -18.38 -10.42 4.49
CA ASP A 96 -17.61 -11.34 5.34
C ASP A 96 -16.11 -11.38 4.98
N ASN A 97 -15.43 -10.30 5.39
CA ASN A 97 -14.23 -10.23 6.25
C ASN A 97 -13.00 -11.15 6.12
N LEU A 98 -12.83 -12.01 5.11
CA LEU A 98 -11.57 -12.78 4.99
C LEU A 98 -10.89 -12.74 3.62
N GLN A 99 -11.40 -11.93 2.68
CA GLN A 99 -10.62 -11.55 1.51
C GLN A 99 -9.66 -10.42 1.90
N GLY A 100 -8.49 -10.81 2.42
CA GLY A 100 -7.32 -9.93 2.45
C GLY A 100 -7.10 -9.31 1.07
N ASP A 101 -6.39 -8.18 1.02
CA ASP A 101 -6.13 -7.31 -0.14
C ASP A 101 -5.44 -8.04 -1.31
N SER A 102 -6.07 -9.09 -1.85
CA SER A 102 -5.63 -9.79 -3.04
C SER A 102 -5.75 -8.78 -4.19
N PRO A 103 -4.65 -8.52 -4.90
CA PRO A 103 -4.68 -7.58 -6.00
C PRO A 103 -5.70 -8.07 -7.04
N ASP A 104 -6.67 -7.22 -7.37
CA ASP A 104 -7.67 -7.55 -8.38
C ASP A 104 -7.01 -7.71 -9.74
N ILE A 105 -6.77 -8.97 -10.13
CA ILE A 105 -6.25 -9.34 -11.44
C ILE A 105 -7.35 -9.59 -12.49
N ALA A 106 -8.62 -9.28 -12.19
CA ALA A 106 -9.73 -9.50 -13.12
C ALA A 106 -9.54 -8.74 -14.46
N PHE A 107 -8.84 -7.60 -14.44
CA PHE A 107 -8.51 -6.84 -15.65
C PHE A 107 -7.68 -7.64 -16.66
N LEU A 108 -6.91 -8.64 -16.21
CA LEU A 108 -6.10 -9.47 -17.09
C LEU A 108 -6.93 -10.45 -17.91
N LYS A 109 -8.23 -10.65 -17.60
CA LYS A 109 -9.15 -11.54 -18.34
C LYS A 109 -8.47 -12.87 -18.70
N LEU A 110 -7.77 -13.46 -17.74
CA LEU A 110 -7.07 -14.73 -17.89
C LEU A 110 -8.14 -15.79 -18.19
N LYS A 111 -8.14 -16.32 -19.41
CA LYS A 111 -9.10 -17.36 -19.79
C LYS A 111 -8.64 -18.68 -19.17
N CYS A 112 -9.46 -19.28 -18.31
CA CYS A 112 -9.30 -20.68 -17.95
C CYS A 112 -9.75 -21.56 -19.12
N ARG A 113 -9.12 -22.73 -19.29
CA ARG A 113 -9.56 -23.73 -20.28
C ARG A 113 -10.91 -24.33 -19.89
N SER A 114 -11.16 -24.44 -18.59
CA SER A 114 -12.43 -24.92 -18.03
C SER A 114 -13.45 -23.79 -18.04
N PRO A 115 -14.58 -23.93 -18.76
CA PRO A 115 -15.66 -22.95 -18.69
C PRO A 115 -16.17 -22.87 -17.25
N GLY A 116 -16.36 -21.65 -16.75
CA GLY A 116 -16.83 -21.43 -15.39
C GLY A 116 -15.75 -21.26 -14.33
N ASN A 117 -14.45 -21.31 -14.67
CA ASN A 117 -13.36 -21.01 -13.72
C ASN A 117 -12.68 -19.68 -14.05
N GLN A 118 -12.27 -18.94 -13.01
CA GLN A 118 -11.41 -17.77 -13.11
C GLN A 118 -10.11 -18.01 -12.36
N TYR A 119 -9.05 -17.39 -12.83
CA TYR A 119 -7.79 -17.37 -12.09
C TYR A 119 -7.80 -16.20 -11.11
N ILE A 120 -7.41 -16.46 -9.87
CA ILE A 120 -7.11 -15.42 -8.89
C ILE A 120 -5.66 -15.56 -8.43
N LEU A 121 -5.06 -14.45 -7.99
CA LEU A 121 -3.72 -14.46 -7.43
C LEU A 121 -3.85 -14.36 -5.92
N THR A 122 -3.52 -15.44 -5.23
CA THR A 122 -3.55 -15.51 -3.78
C THR A 122 -2.13 -15.37 -3.24
N GLY A 123 -2.00 -14.71 -2.09
CA GLY A 123 -0.77 -14.80 -1.30
C GLY A 123 -0.76 -16.16 -0.61
N SER A 124 0.33 -16.89 -0.75
CA SER A 124 0.63 -18.08 0.03
C SER A 124 1.92 -17.86 0.82
N GLN A 125 2.09 -18.65 1.87
CA GLN A 125 3.24 -18.61 2.76
C GLN A 125 3.67 -20.04 3.01
N PHE A 126 4.97 -20.28 2.89
CA PHE A 126 5.60 -21.49 3.37
C PHE A 126 6.65 -21.16 4.42
N THR A 127 6.68 -21.92 5.50
CA THR A 127 7.67 -21.75 6.56
C THR A 127 8.15 -23.13 7.02
N LEU A 128 9.45 -23.36 6.94
CA LEU A 128 10.16 -24.54 7.44
C LEU A 128 11.12 -24.11 8.55
N VAL A 129 11.03 -24.75 9.71
CA VAL A 129 11.99 -24.60 10.80
C VAL A 129 12.51 -25.96 11.23
N ILE A 130 13.83 -26.12 11.23
CA ILE A 130 14.53 -27.30 11.70
C ILE A 130 15.28 -26.93 12.98
N ILE A 131 15.00 -27.69 14.03
CA ILE A 131 15.58 -27.50 15.37
C ILE A 131 16.37 -28.76 15.68
N CYS A 132 17.70 -28.65 15.71
CA CYS A 132 18.60 -29.72 16.10
C CYS A 132 19.15 -29.43 17.50
N TRP A 133 19.20 -30.43 18.38
CA TRP A 133 19.75 -30.26 19.73
C TRP A 133 20.95 -31.14 20.04
N ASP A 134 21.01 -32.31 19.41
CA ASP A 134 22.15 -33.22 19.37
C ASP A 134 22.31 -33.58 17.89
N GLY A 135 23.51 -33.68 17.33
CA GLY A 135 23.71 -33.76 15.86
C GLY A 135 22.95 -34.90 15.14
N THR A 136 22.36 -35.81 15.92
CA THR A 136 21.52 -36.93 15.49
C THR A 136 20.02 -36.74 15.79
N LYS A 137 19.65 -35.80 16.66
CA LYS A 137 18.28 -35.57 17.12
C LYS A 137 17.77 -34.21 16.70
N TRP A 138 16.67 -34.20 15.96
CA TRP A 138 16.09 -32.98 15.42
C TRP A 138 14.59 -33.08 15.19
N ALA A 139 13.97 -31.91 15.11
CA ALA A 139 12.58 -31.76 14.73
C ALA A 139 12.46 -30.76 13.59
N ALA A 140 11.67 -31.08 12.57
CA ALA A 140 11.25 -30.15 11.52
C ALA A 140 9.76 -29.83 11.67
N TYR A 141 9.45 -28.55 11.60
CA TYR A 141 8.09 -28.05 11.52
C TYR A 141 7.95 -27.29 10.21
N ALA A 142 6.93 -27.65 9.44
CA ALA A 142 6.59 -27.01 8.19
C ALA A 142 5.13 -26.55 8.19
N PHE A 143 4.92 -25.32 7.73
CA PHE A 143 3.62 -24.65 7.64
C PHE A 143 3.41 -24.18 6.21
N ALA A 144 2.26 -24.49 5.63
CA ALA A 144 1.93 -24.10 4.27
C ALA A 144 0.50 -23.57 4.19
N ASN A 145 0.34 -22.39 3.60
CA ASN A 145 -0.98 -21.90 3.21
C ASN A 145 -1.37 -22.49 1.86
N ASN A 146 -2.65 -22.84 1.72
CA ASN A 146 -3.23 -23.40 0.51
C ASN A 146 -2.59 -24.73 0.09
N ALA A 147 -2.09 -25.50 1.06
CA ALA A 147 -1.78 -26.90 0.81
C ALA A 147 -3.10 -27.61 0.52
N GLU A 148 -3.10 -28.47 -0.51
CA GLU A 148 -4.23 -29.35 -0.77
C GLU A 148 -4.47 -30.15 0.51
N GLU A 149 -5.68 -30.04 1.06
CA GLU A 149 -6.07 -30.87 2.19
C GLU A 149 -5.87 -32.31 1.75
N ALA A 150 -4.90 -32.99 2.36
CA ALA A 150 -4.70 -34.41 2.10
C ALA A 150 -6.06 -35.07 2.30
N GLU A 151 -6.51 -35.79 1.28
CA GLU A 151 -7.80 -36.49 1.32
C GLU A 151 -7.91 -37.17 2.67
N GLU A 152 -8.94 -36.79 3.45
CA GLU A 152 -9.16 -37.37 4.77
C GLU A 152 -9.13 -38.88 4.60
N LEU A 153 -8.11 -39.51 5.17
CA LEU A 153 -7.91 -40.96 5.06
C LEU A 153 -9.23 -41.62 5.48
N ASP A 154 -9.83 -42.40 4.58
CA ASP A 154 -11.04 -43.15 4.89
C ASP A 154 -10.75 -43.96 6.15
N PRO A 155 -11.48 -43.75 7.26
CA PRO A 155 -11.23 -44.47 8.51
C PRO A 155 -11.38 -46.00 8.35
N ASN A 156 -11.91 -46.48 7.22
CA ASN A 156 -11.98 -47.89 6.89
C ASN A 156 -10.79 -48.43 6.06
N ASP A 157 -9.88 -47.59 5.56
CA ASP A 157 -8.66 -48.05 4.90
C ASP A 157 -7.63 -48.48 5.97
N THR A 158 -7.82 -49.68 6.53
CA THR A 158 -6.96 -50.28 7.56
C THR A 158 -5.64 -50.83 7.01
N ASN A 159 -5.11 -50.28 5.93
CA ASN A 159 -3.75 -50.60 5.49
C ASN A 159 -2.73 -49.91 6.41
N ASP A 160 -2.64 -50.43 7.64
CA ASP A 160 -1.69 -50.00 8.67
C ASP A 160 -0.21 -50.25 8.27
N ASP A 161 0.03 -50.97 7.15
CA ASP A 161 1.36 -51.35 6.68
C ASP A 161 2.04 -50.30 5.78
N LYS A 162 1.40 -49.16 5.49
CA LYS A 162 2.05 -48.11 4.68
C LYS A 162 3.05 -47.33 5.55
N PRO A 163 4.32 -47.20 5.13
CA PRO A 163 5.29 -46.40 5.87
C PRO A 163 4.78 -44.96 6.00
N GLU A 164 5.02 -44.34 7.17
CA GLU A 164 4.68 -42.95 7.42
C GLU A 164 5.42 -42.06 6.41
N GLU A 165 4.68 -41.53 5.44
CA GLU A 165 5.25 -40.70 4.38
C GLU A 165 5.77 -39.37 4.95
N ASP A 166 6.93 -38.93 4.49
CA ASP A 166 7.44 -37.60 4.80
C ASP A 166 6.55 -36.54 4.12
N ARG A 167 5.52 -36.08 4.85
CA ARG A 167 4.56 -35.10 4.36
C ARG A 167 5.19 -33.76 3.99
N ILE A 168 6.33 -33.42 4.60
CA ILE A 168 7.09 -32.21 4.24
C ILE A 168 7.69 -32.39 2.84
N ALA A 169 8.20 -33.59 2.51
CA ALA A 169 8.77 -33.91 1.20
C ALA A 169 7.70 -34.09 0.12
N ALA A 170 6.58 -34.73 0.47
CA ALA A 170 5.44 -34.92 -0.42
C ALA A 170 4.90 -33.57 -0.93
N GLN A 171 4.79 -32.56 -0.06
CA GLN A 171 4.32 -31.22 -0.42
C GLN A 171 5.20 -30.50 -1.45
N THR A 172 6.51 -30.76 -1.40
CA THR A 172 7.47 -30.19 -2.36
C THR A 172 7.40 -30.90 -3.73
N GLY A 173 6.55 -31.92 -3.89
CA GLY A 173 6.41 -32.68 -5.14
C GLY A 173 7.63 -33.57 -5.41
N ASN A 174 8.41 -33.85 -4.37
CA ASN A 174 9.65 -34.60 -4.48
C ASN A 174 9.43 -35.95 -3.79
N CYS A 175 9.24 -37.00 -4.59
CA CYS A 175 9.46 -38.37 -4.15
C CYS A 175 10.97 -38.54 -3.95
N LEU A 176 11.54 -37.92 -2.90
CA LEU A 176 12.76 -38.49 -2.36
C LEU A 176 12.38 -39.92 -2.02
N ASN A 177 13.10 -40.91 -2.55
CA ASN A 177 12.90 -42.31 -2.19
C ASN A 177 13.39 -42.50 -0.73
N THR A 178 12.77 -41.78 0.20
CA THR A 178 13.07 -41.77 1.64
C THR A 178 12.63 -43.07 2.30
N GLU A 179 11.86 -43.90 1.60
CA GLU A 179 11.47 -45.23 2.08
C GLU A 179 12.68 -46.14 2.26
N GLU A 180 13.69 -46.08 1.39
CA GLU A 180 14.87 -46.94 1.49
C GLU A 180 15.98 -46.32 2.35
N ASP A 181 16.16 -45.00 2.30
CA ASP A 181 17.22 -44.28 3.03
C ASP A 181 16.73 -42.90 3.52
N PRO A 182 16.19 -42.79 4.76
CA PRO A 182 15.79 -41.51 5.33
C PRO A 182 17.01 -40.59 5.50
N ILE A 183 16.85 -39.31 5.16
CA ILE A 183 17.90 -38.31 5.36
C ILE A 183 18.03 -38.03 6.87
N LEU A 184 19.10 -38.54 7.47
CA LEU A 184 19.34 -38.40 8.92
C LEU A 184 20.01 -37.07 9.30
N ASP A 185 20.75 -36.44 8.39
CA ASP A 185 21.42 -35.17 8.65
C ASP A 185 20.43 -33.99 8.52
N PRO A 186 20.12 -33.27 9.61
CA PRO A 186 19.17 -32.15 9.58
C PRO A 186 19.59 -30.99 8.67
N ARG A 187 20.90 -30.79 8.47
CA ARG A 187 21.41 -29.73 7.57
C ARG A 187 21.16 -30.10 6.12
N LEU A 188 21.50 -31.34 5.77
CA LEU A 188 21.28 -31.86 4.43
C LEU A 188 19.78 -31.88 4.10
N TYR A 189 18.95 -32.34 5.05
CA TYR A 189 17.50 -32.30 4.93
C TYR A 189 17.00 -30.89 4.63
N GLY A 190 17.36 -29.90 5.48
CA GLY A 190 16.93 -28.52 5.29
C GLY A 190 17.36 -27.90 3.96
N ILE A 191 18.61 -28.14 3.53
CA ILE A 191 19.12 -27.61 2.26
C ILE A 191 18.34 -28.19 1.08
N ILE A 192 18.11 -29.51 1.07
CA ILE A 192 17.38 -30.19 0.00
C ILE A 192 15.94 -29.65 -0.10
N HIS A 193 15.25 -29.47 1.03
CA HIS A 193 13.90 -28.89 1.03
C HIS A 193 13.89 -27.45 0.52
N ILE A 194 14.80 -26.60 1.02
CA ILE A 194 14.90 -25.21 0.58
C ILE A 194 15.15 -25.12 -0.93
N GLU A 195 16.10 -25.89 -1.46
CA GLU A 195 16.42 -25.89 -2.89
C GLU A 195 15.19 -26.29 -3.73
N LYS A 196 14.49 -27.34 -3.29
CA LYS A 196 13.34 -27.87 -4.00
C LYS A 196 12.12 -26.95 -3.93
N ASP A 197 11.84 -26.39 -2.77
CA ASP A 197 10.77 -25.40 -2.59
C ASP A 197 11.04 -24.15 -3.44
N ILE A 198 12.27 -23.61 -3.43
CA ILE A 198 12.67 -22.49 -4.30
C ILE A 198 12.48 -22.85 -5.78
N GLY A 199 12.84 -24.08 -6.17
CA GLY A 199 12.60 -24.59 -7.52
C GLY A 199 11.12 -24.54 -7.90
N LYS A 200 10.26 -25.13 -7.07
CA LYS A 200 8.80 -25.13 -7.26
C LYS A 200 8.25 -23.71 -7.40
N TYR A 201 8.64 -22.79 -6.51
CA TYR A 201 8.19 -21.40 -6.57
C TYR A 201 8.68 -20.67 -7.82
N THR A 202 9.87 -21.00 -8.31
CA THR A 202 10.39 -20.44 -9.57
C THR A 202 9.55 -20.89 -10.75
N GLU A 203 9.17 -22.17 -10.80
CA GLU A 203 8.30 -22.72 -11.85
C GLU A 203 6.89 -22.09 -11.83
N GLU A 204 6.28 -21.98 -10.64
CA GLU A 204 4.99 -21.31 -10.48
C GLU A 204 5.04 -19.84 -10.91
N TRP A 205 6.12 -19.14 -10.53
CA TRP A 205 6.33 -17.75 -10.92
C TRP A 205 6.52 -17.59 -12.43
N ASP A 206 7.28 -18.48 -13.07
CA ASP A 206 7.44 -18.50 -14.52
C ASP A 206 6.12 -18.76 -15.24
N GLU A 207 5.27 -19.64 -14.70
CA GLU A 207 3.92 -19.85 -15.23
C GLU A 207 3.08 -18.56 -15.13
N ILE A 208 3.08 -17.90 -13.97
CA ILE A 208 2.39 -16.62 -13.75
C ILE A 208 2.89 -15.58 -14.75
N LEU A 209 4.21 -15.38 -14.87
CA LEU A 209 4.82 -14.43 -15.79
C LEU A 209 4.48 -14.73 -17.25
N TRP A 210 4.51 -16.00 -17.65
CA TRP A 210 4.15 -16.43 -19.01
C TRP A 210 2.68 -16.09 -19.31
N ARG A 211 1.76 -16.39 -18.39
CA ARG A 211 0.33 -16.07 -18.52
C ARG A 211 0.08 -14.56 -18.58
N LEU A 212 0.75 -13.80 -17.73
CA LEU A 212 0.69 -12.34 -17.72
C LEU A 212 1.18 -11.77 -19.06
N LYS A 213 2.37 -12.14 -19.52
CA LYS A 213 2.93 -11.70 -20.81
C LYS A 213 1.97 -12.03 -21.96
N LYS A 214 1.37 -13.22 -21.96
CA LYS A 214 0.38 -13.64 -22.97
C LYS A 214 -0.90 -12.79 -22.90
N SER A 215 -1.39 -12.49 -21.71
CA SER A 215 -2.54 -11.61 -21.50
C SER A 215 -2.26 -10.19 -22.00
N PHE A 216 -1.12 -9.61 -21.63
CA PHE A 216 -0.71 -8.28 -22.10
C PHE A 216 -0.60 -8.22 -23.63
N LYS A 217 0.02 -9.21 -24.27
CA LYS A 217 0.09 -9.28 -25.74
C LYS A 217 -1.31 -9.31 -26.39
N ARG A 218 -2.25 -10.04 -25.80
CA ARG A 218 -3.65 -10.10 -26.28
C ARG A 218 -4.40 -8.79 -26.05
N ASN A 219 -4.20 -8.18 -24.90
CA ASN A 219 -4.93 -7.00 -24.46
C ASN A 219 -4.28 -5.67 -24.88
N ARG A 220 -3.09 -5.70 -25.53
CA ARG A 220 -2.37 -4.48 -25.95
C ARG A 220 -3.24 -3.55 -26.82
N ARG A 221 -3.98 -4.10 -27.78
CA ARG A 221 -4.86 -3.30 -28.68
C ARG A 221 -6.06 -2.70 -27.95
N PRO A 222 -6.89 -3.47 -27.22
CA PRO A 222 -8.03 -2.88 -26.52
C PRO A 222 -7.62 -1.94 -25.40
N VAL A 223 -6.53 -2.22 -24.67
CA VAL A 223 -6.01 -1.31 -23.63
C VAL A 223 -5.49 -0.02 -24.25
N ALA A 224 -4.70 -0.09 -25.33
CA ALA A 224 -4.25 1.12 -26.03
C ALA A 224 -5.42 1.96 -26.53
N LYS A 225 -6.45 1.32 -27.12
CA LYS A 225 -7.67 2.00 -27.58
C LYS A 225 -8.46 2.61 -26.41
N ALA A 226 -8.55 1.92 -25.27
CA ALA A 226 -9.23 2.44 -24.09
C ALA A 226 -8.47 3.64 -23.49
N ILE A 227 -7.14 3.57 -23.43
CA ILE A 227 -6.29 4.70 -23.01
C ILE A 227 -6.47 5.88 -23.96
N GLU A 228 -6.45 5.65 -25.29
CA GLU A 228 -6.66 6.70 -26.29
C GLU A 228 -8.05 7.36 -26.19
N LEU A 229 -9.10 6.57 -25.94
CA LEU A 229 -10.44 7.11 -25.71
C LEU A 229 -10.51 7.90 -24.40
N TYR A 230 -9.91 7.39 -23.32
CA TYR A 230 -9.89 8.07 -22.03
C TYR A 230 -9.10 9.38 -22.08
N THR A 231 -7.89 9.37 -22.65
CA THR A 231 -7.09 10.59 -22.84
C THR A 231 -7.78 11.57 -23.77
N GLY A 232 -8.48 11.10 -24.81
CA GLY A 232 -9.31 11.95 -25.68
C GLY A 232 -10.46 12.63 -24.95
N CYS A 233 -11.20 11.90 -24.11
CA CYS A 233 -12.26 12.46 -23.27
C CYS A 233 -11.70 13.45 -22.24
N GLU A 234 -10.60 13.10 -21.58
CA GLU A 234 -9.98 13.96 -20.57
C GLU A 234 -9.42 15.24 -21.18
N ASN A 235 -8.78 15.16 -22.35
CA ASN A 235 -8.33 16.34 -23.10
C ASN A 235 -9.50 17.23 -23.52
N SER A 236 -10.63 16.63 -23.93
CA SER A 236 -11.85 17.37 -24.27
C SER A 236 -12.43 18.09 -23.04
N ARG A 237 -12.41 17.45 -21.87
CA ARG A 237 -12.83 18.03 -20.59
C ARG A 237 -11.93 19.21 -20.20
N ILE A 238 -10.62 19.01 -20.22
CA ILE A 238 -9.63 20.07 -19.92
C ILE A 238 -9.78 21.25 -20.88
N SER A 239 -10.01 21.00 -22.17
CA SER A 239 -10.23 22.06 -23.17
C SER A 239 -11.50 22.87 -22.89
N LEU A 240 -12.57 22.20 -22.45
CA LEU A 240 -13.83 22.86 -22.10
C LEU A 240 -13.66 23.72 -20.84
N ASP A 241 -13.00 23.19 -19.81
CA ASP A 241 -12.72 23.92 -18.57
C ASP A 241 -11.80 25.13 -18.84
N SER A 242 -10.78 24.97 -19.68
CA SER A 242 -9.90 26.07 -20.12
C SER A 242 -10.68 27.16 -20.87
N SER A 243 -11.59 26.77 -21.77
CA SER A 243 -12.45 27.73 -22.50
C SER A 243 -13.37 28.50 -21.56
N ARG A 244 -13.93 27.82 -20.55
CA ARG A 244 -14.77 28.43 -19.54
C ARG A 244 -13.99 29.42 -18.67
N LEU A 245 -12.79 29.04 -18.21
CA LEU A 245 -11.93 29.94 -17.42
C LEU A 245 -11.50 31.16 -18.23
N ALA A 246 -11.18 31.00 -19.52
CA ALA A 246 -10.87 32.13 -20.40
C ALA A 246 -12.06 33.09 -20.54
N HIS A 247 -13.29 32.55 -20.63
CA HIS A 247 -14.50 33.37 -20.65
C HIS A 247 -14.70 34.15 -19.34
N GLU A 248 -14.53 33.48 -18.20
CA GLU A 248 -14.61 34.12 -16.88
C GLU A 248 -13.54 35.21 -16.71
N ALA A 249 -12.30 34.95 -17.15
CA ALA A 249 -11.21 35.93 -17.14
C ALA A 249 -11.54 37.16 -18.00
N ASN A 250 -12.05 36.98 -19.22
CA ASN A 250 -12.48 38.09 -20.07
C ASN A 250 -13.58 38.94 -19.41
N LYS A 251 -14.55 38.29 -18.76
CA LYS A 251 -15.60 38.99 -18.00
C LYS A 251 -15.02 39.81 -16.85
N THR A 252 -14.03 39.28 -16.14
CA THR A 252 -13.34 40.05 -15.08
C THR A 252 -12.56 41.23 -15.65
N SER A 253 -11.85 41.07 -16.77
CA SER A 253 -11.13 42.15 -17.44
C SER A 253 -12.05 43.28 -17.88
N LEU A 254 -13.25 42.97 -18.37
CA LEU A 254 -14.26 43.98 -18.71
C LEU A 254 -14.71 44.79 -17.50
N LYS A 255 -14.94 44.13 -16.35
CA LYS A 255 -15.28 44.82 -15.10
C LYS A 255 -14.14 45.70 -14.61
N THR A 256 -12.90 45.21 -14.70
CA THR A 256 -11.71 46.00 -14.34
C THR A 256 -11.59 47.24 -15.23
N PHE A 257 -11.86 47.11 -16.53
CA PHE A 257 -11.87 48.24 -17.46
C PHE A 257 -12.97 49.25 -17.10
N GLU A 258 -14.17 48.79 -16.75
CA GLU A 258 -15.28 49.64 -16.30
C GLU A 258 -14.92 50.43 -15.03
N ILE A 259 -14.30 49.77 -14.04
CA ILE A 259 -13.83 50.42 -12.81
C ILE A 259 -12.73 51.44 -13.13
N ALA A 260 -11.78 51.11 -14.00
CA ALA A 260 -10.73 52.04 -14.42
C ALA A 260 -11.31 53.28 -15.11
N MET A 261 -12.32 53.11 -15.97
CA MET A 261 -13.04 54.22 -16.58
C MET A 261 -13.78 55.08 -15.55
N HIS A 262 -14.40 54.46 -14.55
CA HIS A 262 -15.02 55.19 -13.44
C HIS A 262 -13.99 55.98 -12.63
N GLN A 263 -12.83 55.40 -12.33
CA GLN A 263 -11.75 56.06 -11.61
C GLN A 263 -11.19 57.25 -12.40
N ILE A 264 -11.02 57.12 -13.71
CA ILE A 264 -10.64 58.24 -14.60
C ILE A 264 -11.68 59.36 -14.48
N ARG A 265 -12.97 59.04 -14.58
CA ARG A 265 -14.05 60.04 -14.47
C ARG A 265 -14.07 60.74 -13.11
N MET A 266 -13.88 60.01 -12.02
CA MET A 266 -13.78 60.58 -10.67
C MET A 266 -12.56 61.49 -10.54
N SER A 267 -11.41 61.11 -11.12
CA SER A 267 -10.21 61.95 -11.09
C SER A 267 -10.41 63.28 -11.84
N PHE A 268 -11.10 63.28 -12.98
CA PHE A 268 -11.49 64.51 -13.67
C PHE A 268 -12.40 65.40 -12.82
N SER A 269 -13.38 64.81 -12.13
CA SER A 269 -14.24 65.55 -11.20
C SER A 269 -13.45 66.15 -10.04
N ASN A 270 -12.47 65.40 -9.51
CA ASN A 270 -11.61 65.89 -8.44
C ASN A 270 -10.72 67.04 -8.91
N ILE A 271 -10.15 66.97 -10.12
CA ILE A 271 -9.36 68.06 -10.70
C ILE A 271 -10.21 69.33 -10.81
N LEU A 272 -11.44 69.22 -11.31
CA LEU A 272 -12.39 70.33 -11.38
C LEU A 272 -12.71 70.91 -10.00
N HIS A 273 -12.94 70.05 -9.00
CA HIS A 273 -13.17 70.49 -7.63
C HIS A 273 -11.95 71.17 -7.01
N THR A 274 -10.74 70.65 -7.23
CA THR A 274 -9.51 71.28 -6.74
C THR A 274 -9.28 72.65 -7.38
N ASP A 275 -9.61 72.82 -8.66
CA ASP A 275 -9.53 74.13 -9.33
C ASP A 275 -10.51 75.14 -8.71
N GLN A 276 -11.76 74.70 -8.44
CA GLN A 276 -12.73 75.52 -7.69
C GLN A 276 -12.24 75.84 -6.27
N MET A 277 -11.71 74.86 -5.53
CA MET A 277 -11.16 75.09 -4.19
C MET A 277 -10.00 76.06 -4.21
N LEU A 278 -9.10 75.97 -5.21
CA LEU A 278 -7.99 76.90 -5.38
C LEU A 278 -8.50 78.32 -5.61
N SER A 279 -9.52 78.48 -6.46
CA SER A 279 -10.20 79.77 -6.68
C SER A 279 -10.82 80.31 -5.40
N THR A 280 -11.58 79.50 -4.64
CA THR A 280 -12.18 79.95 -3.38
C THR A 280 -11.12 80.26 -2.31
N ASN A 281 -10.02 79.51 -2.26
CA ASN A 281 -8.93 79.76 -1.34
C ASN A 281 -8.21 81.06 -1.66
N GLN A 282 -8.09 81.46 -2.93
CA GLN A 282 -7.55 82.78 -3.29
C GLN A 282 -8.40 83.93 -2.73
N PHE A 283 -9.71 83.75 -2.61
CA PHE A 283 -10.60 84.74 -2.00
C PHE A 283 -10.59 84.69 -0.46
N ILE A 284 -10.56 83.49 0.14
CA ILE A 284 -10.67 83.34 1.60
C ILE A 284 -9.34 83.63 2.31
N THR A 285 -8.21 83.32 1.69
CA THR A 285 -6.89 83.45 2.33
C THR A 285 -6.58 84.90 2.76
N PRO A 286 -6.77 85.93 1.91
CA PRO A 286 -6.59 87.33 2.32
C PRO A 286 -7.53 87.70 3.48
N VAL A 287 -8.78 87.28 3.44
CA VAL A 287 -9.78 87.54 4.50
C VAL A 287 -9.33 86.94 5.83
N LEU A 288 -8.86 85.69 5.84
CA LEU A 288 -8.35 85.04 7.04
C LEU A 288 -7.07 85.70 7.56
N VAL A 289 -6.14 86.09 6.68
CA VAL A 289 -4.91 86.80 7.07
C VAL A 289 -5.24 88.16 7.69
N VAL A 290 -6.16 88.92 7.08
CA VAL A 290 -6.60 90.22 7.63
C VAL A 290 -7.33 90.00 8.96
N THR A 291 -8.24 89.03 9.05
CA THR A 291 -8.96 88.74 10.31
C THR A 291 -8.01 88.32 11.42
N ALA A 292 -7.05 87.44 11.14
CA ALA A 292 -6.02 87.02 12.08
C ALA A 292 -5.16 88.21 12.52
N TYR A 293 -4.72 89.06 11.58
CA TYR A 293 -3.96 90.27 11.90
C TYR A 293 -4.70 91.24 12.82
N TYR A 294 -6.01 91.42 12.64
CA TYR A 294 -6.81 92.29 13.51
C TYR A 294 -7.13 91.65 14.87
N SER A 295 -7.00 90.32 15.00
CA SER A 295 -7.21 89.60 16.26
C SER A 295 -5.99 89.60 17.19
N THR A 296 -4.78 89.86 16.68
CA THR A 296 -3.57 89.90 17.51
C THR A 296 -3.56 91.13 18.41
N GLN A 297 -3.22 90.97 19.69
CA GLN A 297 -3.26 92.09 20.65
C GLN A 297 -2.12 93.09 20.45
N GLU A 298 -1.01 92.68 19.83
CA GLU A 298 0.17 93.52 19.64
C GLU A 298 0.22 94.14 18.23
N PRO A 299 0.56 95.44 18.10
CA PRO A 299 0.66 96.11 16.82
C PRO A 299 1.94 95.68 16.09
N VAL A 300 1.82 94.73 15.16
CA VAL A 300 2.96 94.25 14.35
C VAL A 300 3.31 95.21 13.20
N PHE A 301 2.35 96.02 12.74
CA PHE A 301 2.55 97.03 11.68
C PHE A 301 1.96 98.38 12.09
N GLY A 302 2.54 99.48 11.59
CA GLY A 302 2.21 100.86 11.99
C GLY A 302 0.92 101.46 11.40
N PHE A 303 -0.07 100.64 11.04
CA PHE A 303 -1.36 101.11 10.53
C PHE A 303 -2.39 101.23 11.66
N GLU A 304 -3.23 102.26 11.63
CA GLU A 304 -4.32 102.43 12.60
C GLU A 304 -5.43 101.40 12.39
N ARG A 305 -5.71 100.60 13.43
CA ARG A 305 -6.79 99.60 13.43
C ARG A 305 -8.15 100.28 13.58
N ASN A 306 -8.73 100.71 12.46
CA ASN A 306 -10.07 101.27 12.40
C ASN A 306 -10.99 100.38 11.55
N ALA A 307 -12.26 100.24 11.94
CA ALA A 307 -13.26 99.47 11.19
C ALA A 307 -13.34 99.85 9.71
N LYS A 308 -13.09 101.12 9.36
CA LYS A 308 -13.03 101.56 7.96
C LYS A 308 -11.83 100.96 7.22
N VAL A 309 -10.65 100.93 7.85
CA VAL A 309 -9.40 100.38 7.28
C VAL A 309 -9.50 98.86 7.12
N PHE A 310 -10.17 98.17 8.06
CA PHE A 310 -10.47 96.74 7.95
C PHE A 310 -11.30 96.43 6.69
N ILE A 311 -12.40 97.17 6.48
CA ILE A 311 -13.27 96.95 5.31
C ILE A 311 -12.50 97.20 4.01
N PHE A 312 -11.69 98.26 3.95
CA PHE A 312 -10.83 98.52 2.80
C PHE A 312 -9.81 97.40 2.57
N ALA A 313 -9.17 96.88 3.61
CA ALA A 313 -8.17 95.81 3.51
C ALA A 313 -8.74 94.44 3.12
N VAL A 314 -10.04 94.21 3.31
CA VAL A 314 -10.73 92.95 2.94
C VAL A 314 -11.25 92.96 1.49
N ILE A 315 -11.56 94.15 0.94
CA ILE A 315 -12.21 94.30 -0.37
C ILE A 315 -11.19 94.57 -1.50
N LEU A 316 -10.03 95.16 -1.20
CA LEU A 316 -8.97 95.52 -2.14
C LEU A 316 -7.95 94.38 -2.31
#